data_AF-A0A819INQ1-F1
#
_entry.id   AF-A0A819INQ1-F1
#
_cell.length_a   1.000
_cell.length_b   1.000
_cell.length_c   1.000
_cell.angle_alpha   90.00
_cell.angle_beta   90.00
_cell.angle_gamma   90.00
#
_symmetry.space_group_name_H-M   'P 1'
#
loop_
_entity.id
_entity.type
_entity.pdbx_description
1 polymer ?
#
loop_
_entity_poly.entity_id
_entity_poly.type
_entity_poly.pdbx_seq_one_letter_code
_entity_poly.pdbx_strand_id
1 'polypeptide(L)'
;MENDISNINEATNVIRKRQKKSNDDGNDRKWEPPHWKEHWNNILAMRITNKHLEPRGCDTIGETITDEKVRRLHILVSLMLSSQTKDTMTVAAMDRLLERGFTVQYALDIDADELGKIIYPVGFWRRKAQYIKDTCQILRDKYNDDIPNTIETLCALPGVGPKMAYLGKLL
;
A
#
# COMPACT_ATOMS: atom_id res chain seq x y z
N MET A 1 48.71 26.07 -26.09
CA MET A 1 47.61 25.09 -26.14
C MET A 1 47.78 23.92 -25.16
N GLU A 2 48.72 23.97 -24.21
CA GLU A 2 48.86 22.97 -23.13
C GLU A 2 48.57 23.53 -21.73
N ASN A 3 48.53 24.87 -21.58
CA ASN A 3 48.29 25.54 -20.29
C ASN A 3 46.79 25.74 -19.94
N ASP A 4 45.86 25.41 -20.85
CA ASP A 4 44.42 25.55 -20.57
C ASP A 4 43.79 24.23 -20.09
N ILE A 5 44.42 23.08 -20.34
CA ILE A 5 43.90 21.76 -19.95
C ILE A 5 44.23 21.46 -18.48
N SER A 6 45.35 21.96 -17.96
CA SER A 6 45.72 21.85 -16.53
C SER A 6 44.75 22.61 -15.62
N ASN A 7 44.31 23.81 -16.05
CA ASN A 7 43.40 24.67 -15.30
C ASN A 7 41.98 24.09 -15.18
N ILE A 8 41.53 23.34 -16.20
CA ILE A 8 40.24 22.62 -16.18
C ILE A 8 40.28 21.41 -15.22
N ASN A 9 41.42 20.72 -15.14
CA ASN A 9 41.61 19.57 -14.25
C ASN A 9 41.74 19.97 -12.77
N GLU A 10 42.27 21.16 -12.46
CA GLU A 10 42.24 21.71 -11.10
C GLU A 10 40.84 22.15 -10.68
N ALA A 11 40.10 22.83 -11.57
CA ALA A 11 38.73 23.25 -11.31
C ALA A 11 37.79 22.05 -11.03
N THR A 12 37.94 20.96 -11.78
CA THR A 12 37.14 19.73 -11.60
C THR A 12 37.48 18.97 -10.31
N ASN A 13 38.72 19.03 -9.84
CA ASN A 13 39.13 18.42 -8.57
C ASN A 13 38.67 19.22 -7.35
N VAL A 14 38.60 20.56 -7.45
CA VAL A 14 37.99 21.42 -6.42
C VAL A 14 36.48 21.15 -6.31
N ILE A 15 35.79 20.96 -7.44
CA ILE A 15 34.35 20.61 -7.47
C ILE A 15 34.09 19.23 -6.82
N ARG A 16 34.93 18.23 -7.08
CA ARG A 16 34.83 16.90 -6.45
C ARG A 16 35.12 16.91 -4.95
N LYS A 17 36.09 17.70 -4.48
CA LYS A 17 36.35 17.83 -3.03
C LYS A 17 35.27 18.63 -2.30
N ARG A 18 34.57 19.54 -2.98
CA ARG A 18 33.47 20.32 -2.40
C ARG A 18 32.19 19.50 -2.16
N GLN A 19 31.99 18.40 -2.90
CA GLN A 19 30.93 17.42 -2.62
C GLN A 19 31.20 16.56 -1.36
N LYS A 20 32.39 16.64 -0.75
CA LYS A 20 32.75 15.86 0.45
C LYS A 20 32.82 16.67 1.74
N LYS A 21 32.18 17.84 1.79
CA LYS A 21 31.94 18.57 3.03
C LYS A 21 30.44 18.69 3.24
N SER A 22 29.87 17.65 3.83
CA SER A 22 28.59 17.70 4.54
C SER A 22 28.75 18.72 5.67
N ASN A 23 28.45 19.97 5.36
CA ASN A 23 28.06 20.92 6.38
C ASN A 23 26.55 20.76 6.57
N ASP A 24 26.26 20.16 7.71
CA ASP A 24 25.07 20.40 8.54
C ASP A 24 24.63 21.86 8.44
N ASP A 25 23.45 22.08 7.84
CA ASP A 25 22.70 23.34 7.90
C ASP A 25 21.22 22.97 7.98
N GLY A 26 20.63 23.23 9.15
CA GLY A 26 19.25 22.95 9.51
C GLY A 26 18.23 23.62 8.59
N ASN A 27 17.90 22.94 7.51
CA ASN A 27 16.65 23.13 6.77
C ASN A 27 16.27 21.76 6.21
N ASP A 28 15.18 21.20 6.70
CA ASP A 28 14.66 19.86 6.43
C ASP A 28 14.13 19.78 4.98
N ARG A 29 15.02 20.01 4.01
CA ARG A 29 14.71 20.02 2.58
C ARG A 29 14.57 18.56 2.16
N LYS A 30 13.32 18.10 2.20
CA LYS A 30 12.85 16.82 1.65
C LYS A 30 13.56 16.57 0.31
N TRP A 31 14.41 15.55 0.29
CA TRP A 31 15.13 15.17 -0.92
C TRP A 31 14.13 14.75 -2.00
N GLU A 32 14.29 15.34 -3.20
CA GLU A 32 13.47 15.04 -4.36
C GLU A 32 14.38 14.61 -5.53
N PRO A 33 14.07 13.53 -6.25
CA PRO A 33 14.85 13.11 -7.41
C PRO A 33 14.83 14.19 -8.51
N PRO A 34 15.89 14.34 -9.33
CA PRO A 34 15.85 15.22 -10.50
C PRO A 34 14.67 14.87 -11.43
N HIS A 35 14.03 15.89 -12.02
CA HIS A 35 12.96 15.75 -13.02
C HIS A 35 11.69 14.98 -12.61
N TRP A 36 11.51 14.63 -11.33
CA TRP A 36 10.36 13.83 -10.89
C TRP A 36 8.99 14.45 -11.24
N LYS A 37 8.88 15.79 -11.18
CA LYS A 37 7.65 16.52 -11.53
C LYS A 37 7.31 16.42 -13.02
N GLU A 38 8.33 16.48 -13.86
CA GLU A 38 8.18 16.33 -15.30
C GLU A 38 7.74 14.90 -15.65
N HIS A 39 8.40 13.90 -15.06
CA HIS A 39 8.00 12.50 -15.20
C HIS A 39 6.56 12.26 -14.71
N TRP A 40 6.17 12.85 -13.57
CA TRP A 40 4.83 12.77 -13.04
C TRP A 40 3.78 13.36 -14.00
N ASN A 41 4.03 14.56 -14.51
CA ASN A 41 3.13 15.22 -15.47
C ASN A 41 2.98 14.40 -16.76
N ASN A 42 4.08 13.79 -17.24
CA ASN A 42 4.05 12.92 -18.41
C ASN A 42 3.21 11.66 -18.16
N ILE A 43 3.33 11.04 -16.98
CA ILE A 43 2.50 9.89 -16.58
C ILE A 43 1.03 10.29 -16.51
N LEU A 44 0.70 11.47 -15.97
CA LEU A 44 -0.67 11.97 -15.92
C LEU A 44 -1.24 12.21 -17.32
N ALA A 45 -0.48 12.83 -18.22
CA ALA A 45 -0.90 13.02 -19.61
C ALA A 45 -1.16 11.67 -20.31
N MET A 46 -0.29 10.67 -20.09
CA MET A 46 -0.50 9.30 -20.59
C MET A 46 -1.74 8.64 -19.99
N ARG A 47 -2.04 8.86 -18.70
CA ARG A 47 -3.24 8.32 -18.03
C ARG A 47 -4.53 8.90 -18.60
N ILE A 48 -4.57 10.20 -18.87
CA ILE A 48 -5.74 10.86 -19.47
C ILE A 48 -5.96 10.38 -20.91
N THR A 49 -4.87 10.20 -21.67
CA THR A 49 -4.93 9.82 -23.08
C THR A 49 -5.29 8.34 -23.26
N ASN A 50 -4.83 7.46 -22.36
CA ASN A 50 -5.08 6.02 -22.44
C ASN A 50 -6.34 5.62 -21.68
N LYS A 51 -7.45 5.49 -22.43
CA LYS A 51 -8.78 5.04 -21.96
C LYS A 51 -8.80 3.66 -21.26
N HIS A 52 -7.72 2.88 -21.34
CA HIS A 52 -7.65 1.51 -20.80
C HIS A 52 -7.04 1.41 -19.39
N LEU A 53 -6.63 2.54 -18.80
CA LEU A 53 -6.15 2.56 -17.43
C LEU A 53 -7.32 2.58 -16.44
N GLU A 54 -7.21 1.84 -15.35
CA GLU A 54 -8.28 1.68 -14.37
C GLU A 54 -8.64 3.05 -13.74
N PRO A 55 -9.92 3.47 -13.74
CA PRO A 55 -10.33 4.79 -13.25
C PRO A 55 -10.16 4.99 -11.74
N ARG A 56 -10.21 3.90 -10.98
CA ARG A 56 -10.04 3.88 -9.52
C ARG A 56 -9.03 2.80 -9.16
N GLY A 57 -8.00 3.20 -8.41
CA GLY A 57 -7.06 2.27 -7.80
C GLY A 57 -7.56 1.74 -6.47
N CYS A 58 -6.76 0.88 -5.85
CA CYS A 58 -7.02 0.35 -4.51
C CYS A 58 -6.76 1.38 -3.39
N ASP A 59 -6.23 2.56 -3.72
CA ASP A 59 -5.91 3.65 -2.81
C ASP A 59 -7.14 4.34 -2.21
N THR A 60 -8.29 4.31 -2.91
CA THR A 60 -9.53 4.94 -2.43
C THR A 60 -10.33 4.06 -1.45
N ILE A 61 -9.84 2.85 -1.14
CA ILE A 61 -10.57 1.89 -0.31
C ILE A 61 -10.59 2.39 1.14
N GLY A 62 -11.81 2.59 1.67
CA GLY A 62 -12.02 2.97 3.08
C GLY A 62 -12.06 4.47 3.34
N GLU A 63 -11.91 5.34 2.33
CA GLU A 63 -12.03 6.80 2.49
C GLU A 63 -13.41 7.22 3.03
N THR A 64 -14.45 6.44 2.73
CA THR A 64 -15.83 6.71 3.17
C THR A 64 -16.14 6.17 4.57
N ILE A 65 -15.20 5.48 5.22
CA ILE A 65 -15.40 4.86 6.53
C ILE A 65 -14.98 5.85 7.63
N THR A 66 -15.91 6.16 8.53
CA THR A 66 -15.66 7.06 9.66
C THR A 66 -14.97 6.37 10.84
N ASP A 67 -15.30 5.10 11.10
CA ASP A 67 -14.66 4.32 12.16
C ASP A 67 -13.25 3.88 11.74
N GLU A 68 -12.27 4.35 12.50
CA GLU A 68 -10.86 4.10 12.29
C GLU A 68 -10.49 2.60 12.34
N LYS A 69 -11.05 1.82 13.27
CA LYS A 69 -10.77 0.39 13.38
C LYS A 69 -11.33 -0.37 12.19
N VAL A 70 -12.54 -0.02 11.80
CA VAL A 70 -13.19 -0.60 10.62
C VAL A 70 -12.40 -0.22 9.37
N ARG A 71 -11.93 1.02 9.25
CA ARG A 71 -11.09 1.44 8.12
C ARG A 71 -9.82 0.60 8.02
N ARG A 72 -9.08 0.42 9.12
CA ARG A 72 -7.87 -0.44 9.15
C ARG A 72 -8.17 -1.89 8.77
N LEU A 73 -9.28 -2.46 9.24
CA LEU A 73 -9.72 -3.79 8.84
C LEU A 73 -9.96 -3.88 7.33
N HIS A 74 -10.65 -2.90 6.74
CA HIS A 74 -10.93 -2.90 5.31
C HIS A 74 -9.65 -2.83 4.47
N ILE A 75 -8.67 -2.03 4.90
CA ILE A 75 -7.39 -1.97 4.19
C ILE A 75 -6.59 -3.26 4.37
N LEU A 76 -6.61 -3.89 5.55
CA LEU A 76 -5.98 -5.20 5.74
C LEU A 76 -6.62 -6.26 4.82
N VAL A 77 -7.95 -6.29 4.75
CA VAL A 77 -8.66 -7.24 3.88
C VAL A 77 -8.38 -6.95 2.41
N SER A 78 -8.37 -5.68 1.97
CA SER A 78 -8.03 -5.35 0.59
C SER A 78 -6.61 -5.81 0.23
N LEU A 79 -5.65 -5.66 1.16
CA LEU A 79 -4.29 -6.16 1.02
C LEU A 79 -4.27 -7.69 0.90
N MET A 80 -4.99 -8.42 1.75
CA MET A 80 -5.11 -9.88 1.68
C MET A 80 -5.75 -10.36 0.35
N LEU A 81 -6.73 -9.61 -0.16
CA LEU A 81 -7.41 -9.92 -1.42
C LEU A 81 -6.55 -9.60 -2.65
N SER A 82 -5.69 -8.58 -2.60
CA SER A 82 -4.86 -8.13 -3.72
C SER A 82 -3.87 -9.19 -4.24
N SER A 83 -3.41 -10.09 -3.37
CA SER A 83 -2.40 -11.09 -3.74
C SER A 83 -2.90 -11.97 -4.89
N GLN A 84 -2.17 -11.96 -6.01
CA GLN A 84 -2.48 -12.73 -7.22
C GLN A 84 -3.89 -12.45 -7.75
N THR A 85 -4.37 -11.20 -7.65
CA THR A 85 -5.68 -10.77 -8.15
C THR A 85 -5.56 -9.39 -8.78
N LYS A 86 -6.30 -9.14 -9.86
CA LYS A 86 -6.30 -7.83 -10.52
C LYS A 86 -6.94 -6.77 -9.61
N ASP A 87 -6.43 -5.55 -9.67
CA ASP A 87 -6.89 -4.45 -8.82
C ASP A 87 -8.39 -4.19 -9.00
N THR A 88 -8.90 -4.13 -10.24
CA THR A 88 -10.34 -4.09 -10.55
C THR A 88 -11.19 -5.14 -9.82
N MET A 89 -10.69 -6.38 -9.69
CA MET A 89 -11.42 -7.46 -9.01
C MET A 89 -11.38 -7.28 -7.50
N THR A 90 -10.26 -6.79 -6.96
CA THR A 90 -10.09 -6.46 -5.55
C THR A 90 -11.00 -5.31 -5.16
N VAL A 91 -11.02 -4.21 -5.92
CA VAL A 91 -11.91 -3.07 -5.70
C VAL A 91 -13.36 -3.50 -5.73
N ALA A 92 -13.78 -4.25 -6.76
CA ALA A 92 -15.16 -4.74 -6.85
C ALA A 92 -15.55 -5.65 -5.67
N ALA A 93 -14.62 -6.48 -5.17
CA ALA A 93 -14.86 -7.31 -3.99
C ALA A 93 -14.99 -6.47 -2.71
N MET A 94 -14.13 -5.46 -2.55
CA MET A 94 -14.21 -4.54 -1.41
C MET A 94 -15.48 -3.70 -1.43
N ASP A 95 -15.93 -3.23 -2.59
CA ASP A 95 -17.21 -2.51 -2.74
C ASP A 95 -18.39 -3.37 -2.25
N ARG A 96 -18.43 -4.66 -2.65
CA ARG A 96 -19.48 -5.58 -2.18
C ARG A 96 -19.44 -5.85 -0.67
N LEU A 97 -18.26 -5.80 -0.05
CA LEU A 97 -18.10 -5.91 1.40
C LEU A 97 -18.54 -4.61 2.10
N LEU A 98 -18.18 -3.46 1.56
CA LEU A 98 -18.57 -2.13 2.06
C LEU A 98 -20.09 -1.95 2.06
N GLU A 99 -20.76 -2.31 0.96
CA GLU A 99 -22.22 -2.27 0.84
C GLU A 99 -22.94 -3.08 1.93
N ARG A 100 -22.28 -4.09 2.49
CA ARG A 100 -22.83 -4.98 3.53
C ARG A 100 -22.44 -4.57 4.95
N GLY A 101 -21.70 -3.48 5.11
CA GLY A 101 -21.22 -3.03 6.43
C GLY A 101 -20.23 -4.01 7.04
N PHE A 102 -19.27 -4.51 6.23
CA PHE A 102 -18.28 -5.48 6.69
C PHE A 102 -17.49 -4.98 7.91
N THR A 103 -17.49 -5.76 8.98
CA THR A 103 -16.81 -5.53 10.26
C THR A 103 -16.25 -6.85 10.78
N VAL A 104 -15.44 -6.81 11.86
CA VAL A 104 -14.97 -8.04 12.53
C VAL A 104 -16.15 -8.91 12.94
N GLN A 105 -17.19 -8.31 13.55
CA GLN A 105 -18.39 -9.04 13.96
C GLN A 105 -19.10 -9.67 12.76
N TYR A 106 -19.33 -8.90 11.69
CA TYR A 106 -19.94 -9.41 10.47
C TYR A 106 -19.19 -10.62 9.90
N ALA A 107 -17.85 -10.55 9.87
CA ALA A 107 -17.02 -11.64 9.37
C ALA A 107 -17.11 -12.92 10.22
N LEU A 108 -17.32 -12.77 11.53
CA LEU A 108 -17.50 -13.91 12.43
C LEU A 108 -18.88 -14.56 12.26
N ASP A 109 -19.93 -13.75 12.08
CA ASP A 109 -21.32 -14.20 11.97
C ASP A 109 -21.65 -14.89 10.64
N ILE A 110 -20.99 -14.49 9.54
CA ILE A 110 -21.24 -15.05 8.20
C ILE A 110 -20.47 -16.35 7.94
N ASP A 111 -21.03 -17.30 7.20
CA ASP A 111 -20.31 -18.52 6.82
C ASP A 111 -19.14 -18.25 5.87
N ALA A 112 -18.08 -19.07 5.96
CA ALA A 112 -16.89 -18.93 5.11
C ALA A 112 -17.19 -19.06 3.61
N ASP A 113 -18.12 -19.94 3.23
CA ASP A 113 -18.52 -20.13 1.83
C ASP A 113 -19.36 -18.94 1.33
N GLU A 114 -20.18 -18.33 2.19
CA GLU A 114 -20.96 -17.14 1.85
C GLU A 114 -20.06 -15.89 1.72
N LEU A 115 -19.14 -15.67 2.67
CA LEU A 115 -18.09 -14.66 2.54
C LEU A 115 -17.30 -14.85 1.25
N GLY A 116 -16.98 -16.09 0.93
CA GLY A 116 -16.32 -16.47 -0.31
C GLY A 116 -17.10 -16.10 -1.58
N LYS A 117 -18.43 -16.29 -1.59
CA LYS A 117 -19.31 -15.86 -2.69
C LYS A 117 -19.33 -14.34 -2.84
N ILE A 118 -19.28 -13.59 -1.73
CA ILE A 118 -19.22 -12.12 -1.77
C ILE A 118 -17.91 -11.67 -2.43
N ILE A 119 -16.77 -12.26 -2.10
CA ILE A 119 -15.48 -11.84 -2.67
C ILE A 119 -15.17 -12.48 -4.04
N TYR A 120 -15.98 -13.41 -4.55
CA TYR A 120 -15.82 -13.97 -5.90
C TYR A 120 -15.93 -12.87 -6.99
N PRO A 121 -15.09 -12.82 -8.04
CA PRO A 121 -14.15 -13.85 -8.51
C PRO A 121 -12.68 -13.63 -8.13
N VAL A 122 -12.40 -13.14 -6.92
CA VAL A 122 -11.01 -13.01 -6.43
C VAL A 122 -10.28 -14.37 -6.51
N GLY A 123 -9.01 -14.35 -6.92
CA GLY A 123 -8.19 -15.56 -7.04
C GLY A 123 -8.02 -16.24 -5.68
N PHE A 124 -8.18 -17.58 -5.63
CA PHE A 124 -8.13 -18.38 -4.40
C PHE A 124 -9.13 -17.95 -3.30
N TRP A 125 -10.30 -17.44 -3.70
CA TRP A 125 -11.31 -16.90 -2.80
C TRP A 125 -11.67 -17.81 -1.62
N ARG A 126 -11.77 -19.14 -1.80
CA ARG A 126 -12.11 -20.09 -0.71
C ARG A 126 -11.08 -20.01 0.43
N ARG A 127 -9.79 -19.97 0.08
CA ARG A 127 -8.70 -19.86 1.06
C ARG A 127 -8.64 -18.47 1.68
N LYS A 128 -8.85 -17.41 0.88
CA LYS A 128 -8.86 -16.03 1.37
C LYS A 128 -10.02 -15.77 2.35
N ALA A 129 -11.21 -16.31 2.06
CA ALA A 129 -12.35 -16.22 2.98
C ALA A 129 -12.03 -16.86 4.34
N GLN A 130 -11.38 -18.03 4.35
CA GLN A 130 -10.92 -18.65 5.58
C GLN A 130 -9.90 -17.78 6.32
N TYR A 131 -8.88 -17.26 5.63
CA TYR A 131 -7.90 -16.37 6.24
C TYR A 131 -8.53 -15.10 6.83
N ILE A 132 -9.51 -14.51 6.16
CA ILE A 132 -10.23 -13.33 6.67
C ILE A 132 -10.97 -13.69 7.96
N LYS A 133 -11.68 -14.82 8.01
CA LYS A 133 -12.38 -15.26 9.22
C LYS A 133 -11.42 -15.56 10.37
N ASP A 134 -10.37 -16.33 10.11
CA ASP A 134 -9.36 -16.68 11.13
C ASP A 134 -8.67 -15.42 11.66
N THR A 135 -8.38 -14.46 10.78
CA THR A 135 -7.86 -13.15 11.15
C THR A 135 -8.85 -12.41 12.04
N CYS A 136 -10.11 -12.29 11.64
CA CYS A 136 -11.14 -11.61 12.45
C CYS A 136 -11.32 -12.26 13.83
N GLN A 137 -11.21 -13.59 13.92
CA GLN A 137 -11.24 -14.30 15.21
C GLN A 137 -10.06 -13.88 16.10
N ILE A 138 -8.85 -13.84 15.54
CA ILE A 138 -7.65 -13.38 16.27
C ILE A 138 -7.79 -11.92 16.72
N LEU A 139 -8.32 -11.04 15.85
CA LEU A 139 -8.53 -9.62 16.17
C LEU A 139 -9.54 -9.44 17.32
N ARG A 140 -10.64 -10.20 17.29
CA ARG A 140 -11.63 -10.23 18.37
C ARG A 140 -11.01 -10.66 19.69
N ASP A 141 -10.28 -11.78 19.67
CA ASP A 141 -9.80 -12.43 20.90
C ASP A 141 -8.60 -11.72 21.54
N LYS A 142 -7.70 -11.15 20.74
CA LYS A 142 -6.41 -10.63 21.22
C LYS A 142 -6.23 -9.12 21.09
N TYR A 143 -6.99 -8.48 20.19
CA TYR A 143 -6.75 -7.09 19.79
C TYR A 143 -7.99 -6.20 19.86
N ASN A 144 -9.08 -6.67 20.50
CA ASN A 144 -10.31 -5.90 20.71
C ASN A 144 -10.85 -5.26 19.41
N ASP A 145 -10.98 -6.11 18.39
CA ASP A 145 -11.41 -5.80 17.02
C ASP A 145 -10.51 -4.83 16.25
N ASP A 146 -9.29 -4.57 16.72
CA ASP A 146 -8.34 -3.67 16.08
C ASP A 146 -7.14 -4.40 15.49
N ILE A 147 -6.46 -3.75 14.55
CA ILE A 147 -5.29 -4.29 13.85
C ILE A 147 -4.02 -4.10 14.71
N PRO A 148 -3.17 -5.13 14.84
CA PRO A 148 -1.89 -5.00 15.55
C PRO A 148 -0.96 -3.96 14.91
N ASN A 149 -0.17 -3.27 15.74
CA ASN A 149 0.69 -2.16 15.30
C ASN A 149 2.16 -2.56 15.05
N THR A 150 2.54 -3.83 15.23
CA THR A 150 3.91 -4.30 14.99
C THR A 150 3.98 -5.23 13.77
N ILE A 151 5.13 -5.23 13.10
CA ILE A 151 5.34 -6.08 11.91
C ILE A 151 5.22 -7.55 12.28
N GLU A 152 5.77 -7.93 13.42
CA GLU A 152 5.82 -9.32 13.91
C GLU A 152 4.41 -9.84 14.19
N THR A 153 3.55 -9.01 14.79
CA THR A 153 2.16 -9.38 15.11
C THR A 153 1.28 -9.39 13.87
N LEU A 154 1.51 -8.50 12.91
CA LEU A 154 0.86 -8.52 11.60
C LEU A 154 1.25 -9.77 10.79
N CYS A 155 2.52 -10.16 10.80
CA CYS A 155 2.99 -11.38 10.12
C CYS A 155 2.44 -12.67 10.73
N ALA A 156 2.00 -12.62 11.99
CA ALA A 156 1.35 -13.76 12.64
C ALA A 156 -0.09 -13.97 12.15
N LEU A 157 -0.69 -13.00 11.44
CA LEU A 157 -2.02 -13.14 10.88
C LEU A 157 -2.02 -14.08 9.67
N PRO A 158 -3.02 -14.96 9.54
CA PRO A 158 -3.14 -15.89 8.40
C PRO A 158 -3.13 -15.15 7.05
N GLY A 159 -2.24 -15.58 6.15
CA GLY A 159 -2.14 -14.98 4.81
C GLY A 159 -1.38 -13.66 4.73
N VAL A 160 -0.85 -13.14 5.85
CA VAL A 160 -0.03 -11.93 5.89
C VAL A 160 1.45 -12.30 5.98
N GLY A 161 2.19 -12.14 4.88
CA GLY A 161 3.65 -12.32 4.87
C GLY A 161 4.42 -11.04 5.24
N PRO A 162 5.76 -11.13 5.43
CA PRO A 162 6.59 -9.97 5.80
C PRO A 162 6.39 -8.75 4.91
N LYS A 163 6.36 -8.95 3.58
CA LYS A 163 6.13 -7.86 2.62
C LYS A 163 4.76 -7.19 2.82
N MET A 164 3.72 -7.96 3.11
CA MET A 164 2.39 -7.42 3.37
C MET A 164 2.34 -6.69 4.70
N ALA A 165 2.97 -7.22 5.75
CA ALA A 165 3.04 -6.54 7.04
C ALA A 165 3.71 -5.16 6.93
N TYR A 166 4.76 -5.00 6.12
CA TYR A 166 5.37 -3.69 5.86
C TYR A 166 4.41 -2.73 5.17
N LEU A 167 3.61 -3.20 4.20
CA LEU A 167 2.58 -2.38 3.55
C LEU A 167 1.46 -2.00 4.53
N GLY A 168 1.05 -2.95 5.38
CA GLY A 168 0.02 -2.74 6.39
C GLY A 168 0.43 -1.81 7.52
N LYS A 169 1.72 -1.74 7.87
CA LYS A 169 2.23 -0.84 8.92
C LYS A 169 2.23 0.64 8.50
N LEU A 170 2.23 0.92 7.20
CA LEU A 170 2.17 2.29 6.69
C LEU A 170 0.76 2.90 6.79
N LEU A 171 -0.22 2.14 7.31
CA LEU A 171 -1.63 2.49 7.47
C LEU A 171 -1.92 2.95 8.90
#